data_AF-A0A0X1T8B1-F1
#
_entry.id   AF-A0A0X1T8B1-F1
#
_cell.length_a   1.000
_cell.length_b   1.000
_cell.length_c   1.000
_cell.angle_alpha   90.00
_cell.angle_beta   90.00
_cell.angle_gamma   90.00
#
_symmetry.space_group_name_H-M   'P 1'
#
loop_
_entity.id
_entity.type
_entity.pdbx_description
1 polymer ?
#
loop_
_entity_poly.entity_id
_entity_poly.type
_entity_poly.pdbx_seq_one_letter_code
_entity_poly.pdbx_strand_id
1 'polypeptide(L)'
;MPLLTGQPAFRGAQEHEDMGNIHRFGMAIVRSLNQEIAGAGYAGGNLVWHNDETGNPFSPGFDARDAPIFFFPKGRQSGVTPAPRQVSSREELLELQARLRKEGFGVEYSPRFGF
;
A
#
# COMPACT_ATOMS: atom_id res chain seq x y z
N MET A 1 -6.55 -20.39 23.97
CA MET A 1 -6.62 -19.57 22.74
C MET A 1 -5.19 -19.34 22.27
N PRO A 2 -4.63 -20.08 21.30
CA PRO A 2 -3.31 -19.74 20.80
C PRO A 2 -3.42 -18.49 19.90
N LEU A 3 -2.64 -17.47 20.24
CA LEU A 3 -2.43 -16.25 19.47
C LEU A 3 -1.88 -16.59 18.09
N LEU A 4 -2.34 -15.82 17.10
CA LEU A 4 -2.05 -15.95 15.69
C LEU A 4 -0.55 -16.16 15.45
N THR A 5 -0.26 -17.26 14.76
CA THR A 5 1.07 -17.73 14.42
C THR A 5 1.79 -16.69 13.56
N GLY A 6 3.01 -16.32 13.97
CA GLY A 6 3.93 -15.38 13.34
C GLY A 6 4.42 -15.78 11.95
N GLN A 7 3.49 -15.88 10.99
CA GLN A 7 3.84 -15.91 9.58
C GLN A 7 3.71 -14.49 9.00
N PRO A 8 4.78 -13.98 8.37
CA PRO A 8 4.74 -12.67 7.76
C PRO A 8 3.77 -12.67 6.57
N ALA A 9 2.97 -11.60 6.46
CA ALA A 9 1.95 -11.46 5.40
C ALA A 9 2.54 -11.55 3.98
N PHE A 10 3.82 -11.18 3.83
CA PHE A 10 4.61 -11.31 2.60
C PHE A 10 6.12 -11.38 2.92
N ARG A 11 6.94 -11.71 1.91
CA ARG A 11 8.38 -11.92 2.09
C ARG A 11 9.08 -10.65 2.63
N GLY A 12 9.65 -10.74 3.82
CA GLY A 12 10.41 -9.65 4.44
C GLY A 12 9.59 -8.70 5.32
N ALA A 13 8.29 -8.93 5.48
CA ALA A 13 7.50 -8.27 6.50
C ALA A 13 7.87 -8.80 7.89
N GLN A 14 7.88 -7.91 8.88
CA GLN A 14 7.97 -8.26 10.29
C GLN A 14 6.86 -7.49 11.02
N GLU A 15 6.33 -8.08 12.08
CA GLU A 15 5.37 -7.37 12.94
C GLU A 15 6.10 -6.23 13.67
N HIS A 16 5.59 -5.02 13.52
CA HIS A 16 6.05 -3.84 14.24
C HIS A 16 4.95 -3.41 15.20
N GLU A 17 5.32 -3.08 16.44
CA GLU A 17 4.39 -2.77 17.54
C GLU A 17 3.35 -1.71 17.15
N ASP A 18 3.78 -0.62 16.50
CA ASP A 18 2.89 0.47 16.11
C ASP A 18 2.39 0.46 14.66
N MET A 19 3.03 -0.29 13.76
CA MET A 19 2.81 -0.17 12.30
C MET A 19 2.19 -1.43 11.68
N GLY A 20 1.91 -2.44 12.50
CA GLY A 20 1.45 -3.76 12.06
C GLY A 20 2.52 -4.49 11.26
N ASN A 21 2.08 -5.39 10.37
CA ASN A 21 2.99 -6.14 9.50
C ASN A 21 3.58 -5.23 8.42
N ILE A 22 4.82 -4.81 8.61
CA ILE A 22 5.51 -3.88 7.71
C ILE A 22 6.92 -4.38 7.39
N HIS A 23 7.39 -4.10 6.18
CA HIS A 23 8.77 -4.35 5.79
C HIS A 23 9.58 -3.05 5.85
N ARG A 24 10.91 -3.15 5.82
CA ARG A 24 11.81 -2.00 5.96
C ARG A 24 11.56 -0.89 4.94
N PHE A 25 11.22 -1.25 3.70
CA PHE A 25 10.93 -0.26 2.66
C PHE A 25 9.56 0.40 2.89
N GLY A 26 8.53 -0.34 3.33
CA GLY A 26 7.26 0.20 3.77
C GLY A 26 7.40 1.24 4.89
N MET A 27 8.23 0.98 5.91
CA MET A 27 8.52 1.97 6.97
C MET A 27 9.12 3.28 6.40
N ALA A 28 10.02 3.16 5.40
CA ALA A 28 10.59 4.33 4.74
C ALA A 28 9.54 5.13 3.95
N ILE A 29 8.60 4.43 3.30
CA ILE A 29 7.46 5.06 2.61
C ILE A 29 6.57 5.81 3.61
N VAL A 30 6.13 5.15 4.69
CA VAL A 30 5.28 5.77 5.74
C VAL A 30 5.94 7.02 6.32
N ARG A 31 7.23 6.93 6.65
CA ARG A 31 8.00 8.08 7.14
C ARG A 31 8.05 9.22 6.13
N SER A 32 8.34 8.92 4.86
CA SER A 32 8.44 9.94 3.82
C SER A 32 7.10 10.61 3.55
N LEU A 33 6.00 9.85 3.53
CA LEU A 33 4.65 10.41 3.38
C LEU A 33 4.30 11.38 4.50
N ASN A 34 4.54 11.00 5.77
CA ASN A 34 4.28 11.91 6.89
C ASN A 34 5.17 13.16 6.86
N GLN A 35 6.41 13.06 6.38
CA GLN A 35 7.29 14.22 6.20
C GLN A 35 6.75 15.20 5.16
N GLU A 36 6.30 14.71 4.00
CA GLU A 36 5.68 15.53 2.95
C GLU A 36 4.36 16.16 3.42
N ILE A 37 3.53 15.39 4.15
CA ILE A 37 2.26 15.88 4.72
C ILE A 37 2.50 16.99 5.76
N ALA A 38 3.48 16.83 6.63
CA ALA A 38 3.88 17.87 7.57
C ALA A 38 4.44 19.10 6.84
N GLY A 39 5.24 18.90 5.78
CA GLY A 39 5.74 19.96 4.92
C GLY A 39 4.64 20.77 4.21
N ALA A 40 3.48 20.16 3.96
CA ALA A 40 2.29 20.82 3.44
C ALA A 40 1.49 21.61 4.50
N GLY A 41 1.91 21.60 5.77
CA GLY A 41 1.32 22.39 6.85
C GLY A 41 0.46 21.59 7.84
N TYR A 42 0.38 20.26 7.72
CA TYR A 42 -0.29 19.44 8.72
C TYR A 42 0.51 19.40 10.03
N ALA A 43 -0.13 19.74 11.15
CA ALA A 43 0.51 19.80 12.47
C ALA A 43 0.01 18.74 13.48
N GLY A 44 -0.85 17.82 13.05
CA GLY A 44 -1.49 16.82 13.92
C GLY A 44 -0.64 15.59 14.24
N GLY A 45 0.66 15.60 13.91
CA GLY A 45 1.54 14.43 14.02
C GLY A 45 1.51 13.57 12.75
N ASN A 46 1.41 12.26 12.91
CA ASN A 46 1.36 11.33 11.77
C ASN A 46 -0.06 11.23 11.21
N LEU A 47 -0.19 11.21 9.89
CA LEU A 47 -1.44 10.91 9.19
C LEU A 47 -1.46 9.46 8.66
N VAL A 48 -0.29 8.93 8.31
CA VAL A 48 -0.10 7.53 7.90
C VAL A 48 0.53 6.75 9.04
N TRP A 49 -0.15 5.74 9.55
CA TRP A 49 0.23 5.06 10.81
C TRP A 49 0.79 3.65 10.62
N HIS A 50 0.28 2.91 9.65
CA HIS A 50 0.59 1.49 9.47
C HIS A 50 0.92 1.16 8.01
N ASN A 51 1.29 -0.10 7.78
CA ASN A 51 1.52 -0.62 6.42
C ASN A 51 0.25 -0.58 5.55
N ASP A 52 0.40 -0.84 4.25
CA ASP A 52 -0.73 -1.03 3.36
C ASP A 52 -1.55 -2.30 3.67
N GLU A 53 -2.71 -2.39 3.03
CA GLU A 53 -3.67 -3.47 3.22
C GLU A 53 -3.13 -4.86 2.78
N THR A 54 -2.08 -4.92 1.96
CA THR A 54 -1.46 -6.21 1.60
C THR A 54 -0.75 -6.85 2.79
N GLY A 55 -0.33 -6.04 3.78
CA GLY A 55 0.20 -6.52 5.06
C GLY A 55 -0.85 -6.99 6.06
N ASN A 56 -2.13 -6.68 5.84
CA ASN A 56 -3.18 -6.95 6.81
C ASN A 56 -3.54 -8.45 6.86
N PRO A 57 -3.24 -9.17 7.96
CA PRO A 57 -3.55 -10.59 8.11
C PRO A 57 -5.02 -10.86 8.43
N PHE A 58 -5.89 -9.85 8.34
CA PHE A 58 -7.34 -9.97 8.50
C PHE A 58 -8.10 -9.45 7.28
N SER A 59 -7.39 -8.99 6.25
CA SER A 59 -8.01 -8.53 5.01
C SER A 59 -8.77 -9.67 4.33
N PRO A 60 -10.02 -9.44 3.88
CA PRO A 60 -10.71 -10.35 2.97
C PRO A 60 -10.16 -10.27 1.54
N GLY A 61 -9.17 -9.40 1.28
CA GLY A 61 -8.68 -9.10 -0.05
C GLY A 61 -9.38 -7.89 -0.66
N PHE A 62 -9.57 -7.89 -1.98
CA PHE A 62 -10.29 -6.82 -2.66
C PHE A 62 -11.75 -6.75 -2.18
N ASP A 63 -12.16 -5.59 -1.67
CA ASP A 63 -13.54 -5.30 -1.29
C ASP A 63 -14.10 -4.18 -2.19
N ALA A 64 -15.23 -4.45 -2.85
CA ALA A 64 -15.88 -3.46 -3.70
C ALA A 64 -16.36 -2.21 -2.93
N ARG A 65 -16.47 -2.29 -1.60
CA ARG A 65 -16.82 -1.16 -0.73
C ARG A 65 -15.67 -0.17 -0.55
N ASP A 66 -14.43 -0.58 -0.84
CA ASP A 66 -13.26 0.31 -0.80
C ASP A 66 -13.16 1.19 -2.05
N ALA A 67 -14.04 0.99 -3.04
CA ALA A 67 -14.05 1.78 -4.26
C ALA A 67 -14.53 3.22 -4.02
N PRO A 68 -13.86 4.23 -4.63
CA PRO A 68 -12.69 4.09 -5.49
C PRO A 68 -11.37 4.04 -4.71
N ILE A 69 -10.44 3.20 -5.18
CA ILE A 69 -9.04 3.20 -4.73
C ILE A 69 -8.27 4.20 -5.60
N PHE A 70 -7.53 5.12 -4.94
CA PHE A 70 -6.76 6.16 -5.60
C PHE A 70 -5.29 5.79 -5.75
N PHE A 71 -4.77 5.91 -6.97
CA PHE A 71 -3.37 5.67 -7.30
C PHE A 71 -2.71 6.96 -7.76
N PHE A 72 -1.54 7.27 -7.20
CA PHE A 72 -0.79 8.49 -7.49
C PHE A 72 0.54 8.13 -8.21
N PRO A 73 0.50 7.68 -9.47
CA PRO A 73 1.72 7.29 -10.17
C PRO A 73 2.51 8.54 -10.54
N LYS A 74 3.72 8.73 -9.97
CA LYS A 74 4.63 9.78 -10.44
C LYS A 74 5.15 9.41 -11.84
N GLY A 75 4.99 10.30 -12.81
CA GLY A 75 5.54 10.09 -14.15
C GLY A 75 7.06 10.00 -14.09
N ARG A 76 7.64 8.80 -14.30
CA ARG A 76 9.10 8.60 -14.25
C ARG A 76 9.88 9.49 -15.22
N GLN A 77 9.27 9.79 -16.37
CA GLN A 77 9.89 10.56 -17.46
C GLN A 77 9.69 12.06 -17.32
N SER A 78 8.50 12.49 -16.89
CA SER A 78 8.16 13.92 -16.79
C SER A 78 8.43 14.52 -15.41
N GLY A 79 8.56 13.69 -14.37
CA GLY A 79 8.65 14.13 -12.97
C GLY A 79 7.35 14.75 -12.42
N VAL A 80 6.34 14.94 -13.27
CA VAL A 80 5.04 15.51 -12.92
C VAL A 80 4.16 14.46 -12.26
N THR A 81 3.44 14.86 -11.21
CA THR A 81 2.38 14.05 -10.61
C THR A 81 1.10 14.29 -11.42
N PRO A 82 0.64 13.32 -12.24
CA PRO A 82 -0.63 13.44 -12.95
C PRO A 82 -1.81 13.38 -11.97
N ALA A 83 -3.01 13.63 -12.47
CA ALA A 83 -4.23 13.41 -11.69
C ALA A 83 -4.26 11.96 -11.13
N PRO A 84 -4.74 11.76 -9.90
CA PRO A 84 -4.82 10.42 -9.31
C PRO A 84 -5.71 9.54 -10.19
N ARG A 85 -5.23 8.33 -10.50
CA ARG A 85 -6.03 7.33 -11.19
C ARG A 85 -6.95 6.66 -10.18
N GLN A 86 -8.23 6.61 -10.49
CA GLN A 86 -9.22 5.89 -9.70
C GLN A 86 -9.39 4.48 -10.26
N VAL A 87 -9.56 3.51 -9.36
CA VAL A 87 -9.88 2.12 -9.66
C VAL A 87 -11.11 1.77 -8.85
N SER A 88 -12.17 1.34 -9.53
CA SER A 88 -13.47 1.05 -8.92
C SER A 88 -13.90 -0.40 -9.06
N SER A 89 -13.09 -1.24 -9.71
CA SER A 89 -13.36 -2.66 -9.91
C SER A 89 -12.10 -3.51 -9.79
N ARG A 90 -12.30 -4.82 -9.62
CA ARG A 90 -11.22 -5.80 -9.58
C ARG A 90 -10.49 -5.85 -10.92
N GLU A 91 -11.23 -5.77 -12.02
CA GLU A 91 -10.70 -5.80 -13.38
C GLU A 91 -9.78 -4.59 -13.62
N GLU A 92 -10.21 -3.39 -13.23
CA GLU A 92 -9.40 -2.17 -13.32
C GLU A 92 -8.13 -2.26 -12.45
N LEU A 93 -8.22 -2.89 -11.26
CA LEU A 93 -7.07 -3.11 -10.39
C LEU A 93 -6.05 -4.03 -11.05
N LEU A 94 -6.50 -5.16 -11.62
CA LEU A 94 -5.64 -6.12 -12.30
C LEU A 94 -4.98 -5.50 -13.54
N GLU A 95 -5.72 -4.73 -14.33
CA GLU A 95 -5.17 -4.00 -15.47
C GLU A 95 -4.10 -2.99 -15.06
N LEU A 96 -4.36 -2.22 -14.00
CA LEU A 96 -3.40 -1.26 -13.46
C LEU A 96 -2.11 -1.97 -13.01
N GLN A 97 -2.23 -3.05 -12.25
CA GLN A 97 -1.08 -3.82 -11.79
C GLN A 97 -0.30 -4.44 -12.95
N ALA A 98 -0.98 -4.97 -13.97
CA ALA A 98 -0.33 -5.50 -15.17
C ALA A 98 0.46 -4.40 -15.90
N ARG A 99 -0.08 -3.17 -15.98
CA ARG A 99 0.63 -2.02 -16.54
C ARG A 99 1.86 -1.64 -15.70
N LEU A 100 1.73 -1.53 -14.38
CA LEU A 100 2.84 -1.19 -13.49
C LEU A 100 3.99 -2.22 -13.59
N ARG A 101 3.66 -3.52 -13.67
CA ARG A 101 4.67 -4.56 -13.92
C ARG A 101 5.39 -4.36 -15.25
N LYS A 102 4.67 -4.02 -16.34
CA LYS A 102 5.27 -3.72 -17.66
C LYS A 102 6.19 -2.49 -17.61
N GLU A 103 5.90 -1.52 -16.75
CA GLU A 103 6.74 -0.34 -16.49
C GLU A 103 7.93 -0.63 -15.55
N GLY A 104 8.09 -1.87 -15.09
CA GLY A 104 9.19 -2.32 -14.24
C GLY A 104 9.02 -2.01 -12.76
N PHE A 105 7.79 -1.77 -12.29
CA PHE A 105 7.51 -1.68 -10.86
C PHE A 105 7.31 -3.07 -10.25
N GLY A 106 7.82 -3.25 -9.03
CA GLY A 106 7.46 -4.38 -8.19
C GLY A 106 6.06 -4.16 -7.63
N VAL A 107 5.15 -5.10 -7.88
CA VAL A 107 3.83 -5.10 -7.24
C VAL A 107 3.84 -6.19 -6.19
N GLU A 108 3.63 -5.80 -4.94
CA GLU A 108 3.54 -6.73 -3.81
C GLU A 108 2.16 -7.38 -3.76
N TYR A 109 2.14 -8.63 -3.33
CA TYR A 109 0.98 -9.49 -3.41
C TYR A 109 0.73 -10.18 -2.08
N SER A 110 -0.46 -9.97 -1.54
CA SER A 110 -0.98 -10.77 -0.44
C SER A 110 -1.73 -11.97 -1.02
N PRO A 111 -1.35 -13.21 -0.70
CA PRO A 111 -2.06 -14.42 -1.16
C PRO A 111 -3.56 -14.41 -0.83
N ARG A 112 -3.98 -13.63 0.18
CA ARG A 112 -5.38 -13.51 0.60
C ARG A 112 -6.25 -12.75 -0.38
N PHE A 113 -5.67 -11.90 -1.22
CA PHE A 113 -6.40 -11.22 -2.27
C PHE A 113 -6.76 -12.15 -3.45
N GLY A 114 -6.37 -13.43 -3.42
CA GLY A 114 -6.97 -14.49 -4.23
C GLY A 114 -6.71 -14.38 -5.74
N PHE A 115 -5.48 -14.05 -6.13
CA PHE A 115 -5.02 -14.06 -7.53
C PHE A 115 -3.96 -15.12 -7.79
#